data_AF-A0AA51NAJ9-F1
#
_entry.id   AF-A0AA51NAJ9-F1
#
_cell.length_a   1.000
_cell.length_b   1.000
_cell.length_c   1.000
_cell.angle_alpha   90.00
_cell.angle_beta   90.00
_cell.angle_gamma   90.00
#
_symmetry.space_group_name_H-M   'P 1'
#
loop_
_entity.id
_entity.type
_entity.pdbx_description
1 polymer ?
#
loop_
_entity_poly.entity_id
_entity_poly.type
_entity_poly.pdbx_seq_one_letter_code
_entity_poly.pdbx_strand_id
1 'polypeptide(L)'
;MNANFSGKIYNHLFYDTEEECEKAQVDSNFFINCHQQLEFIDEDNATIMLTDIIYEVSYTVKKNKVIIFSEEGGNSQFENIEFKIIQNNELLRIDDSTVWKEQTGESIW
;
A
#
# COMPACT_ATOMS: atom_id res chain seq x y z
N MET A 1 18.96 -8.47 9.85
CA MET A 1 17.87 -9.34 9.36
C MET A 1 17.44 -8.78 8.02
N ASN A 2 17.48 -9.57 6.96
CA ASN A 2 16.85 -9.17 5.70
C ASN A 2 15.36 -9.50 5.86
N ALA A 3 14.51 -8.48 5.89
CA ALA A 3 13.06 -8.70 5.94
C ALA A 3 12.62 -9.28 4.60
N ASN A 4 12.00 -10.46 4.61
CA ASN A 4 11.39 -11.04 3.42
C ASN A 4 9.97 -10.49 3.28
N PHE A 5 9.73 -9.78 2.18
CA PHE A 5 8.43 -9.19 1.86
C PHE A 5 7.65 -9.96 0.81
N SER A 6 8.26 -10.88 0.06
CA SER A 6 7.57 -11.59 -1.03
C SER A 6 6.30 -12.28 -0.54
N GLY A 7 5.20 -12.06 -1.26
CA GLY A 7 3.86 -12.55 -0.95
C GLY A 7 3.12 -11.78 0.15
N LYS A 8 3.69 -10.71 0.70
CA LYS A 8 3.02 -9.90 1.72
C LYS A 8 2.18 -8.78 1.10
N ILE A 9 1.03 -8.53 1.71
CA ILE A 9 0.12 -7.45 1.35
C ILE A 9 0.00 -6.52 2.56
N TYR A 10 0.11 -5.21 2.35
CA TYR A 10 -0.06 -4.18 3.37
C TYR A 10 -1.16 -3.22 2.95
N ASN A 11 -2.08 -2.94 3.87
CA ASN A 11 -3.21 -2.07 3.62
C ASN A 11 -3.20 -0.85 4.55
N HIS A 12 -3.55 0.30 4.01
CA HIS A 12 -3.92 1.48 4.77
C HIS A 12 -5.40 1.79 4.56
N LEU A 13 -6.16 1.79 5.65
CA LEU A 13 -7.61 1.95 5.63
C LEU A 13 -7.94 3.41 5.93
N PHE A 14 -8.86 4.00 5.16
CA PHE A 14 -9.34 5.36 5.45
C PHE A 14 -10.47 5.38 6.49
N TYR A 15 -11.03 4.22 6.81
CA TYR A 15 -12.11 4.02 7.77
C TYR A 15 -11.74 2.87 8.70
N ASP A 16 -12.27 2.88 9.93
CA ASP A 16 -11.98 1.84 10.92
C ASP A 16 -12.81 0.57 10.68
N THR A 17 -13.93 0.68 9.96
CA THR A 17 -14.85 -0.44 9.68
C THR A 17 -15.42 -0.42 8.26
N GLU A 18 -15.98 -1.55 7.82
CA GLU A 18 -16.56 -1.71 6.47
C GLU A 18 -17.82 -0.87 6.36
N GLU A 19 -18.66 -0.96 7.39
CA GLU A 19 -19.88 -0.18 7.53
C GLU A 19 -19.62 1.33 7.46
N GLU A 20 -18.52 1.83 8.02
CA GLU A 20 -18.13 3.24 7.89
C GLU A 20 -17.78 3.61 6.46
N CYS A 21 -17.02 2.78 5.74
CA CYS A 21 -16.73 3.07 4.34
C CYS A 21 -18.00 3.01 3.48
N GLU A 22 -18.86 2.00 3.69
CA GLU A 22 -20.12 1.87 2.96
C GLU A 22 -21.03 3.08 3.18
N LYS A 23 -21.15 3.55 4.42
CA LYS A 23 -21.92 4.77 4.73
C LYS A 23 -21.36 6.03 4.08
N ALA A 24 -20.04 6.07 3.84
CA ALA A 24 -19.41 7.18 3.15
C ALA A 24 -19.75 7.22 1.64
N GLN A 25 -20.19 6.10 1.04
CA GLN A 25 -20.63 6.00 -0.37
C GLN A 25 -21.99 6.68 -0.60
N VAL A 26 -22.04 8.00 -0.42
CA VAL A 26 -23.29 8.78 -0.46
C VAL A 26 -23.91 8.95 -1.86
N ASP A 27 -23.11 8.79 -2.92
CA ASP A 27 -23.56 8.85 -4.32
C ASP A 27 -23.26 7.52 -5.01
N SER A 28 -24.29 6.84 -5.51
CA SER A 28 -24.14 5.56 -6.21
C SER A 28 -23.35 5.65 -7.52
N ASN A 29 -23.13 6.85 -8.05
CA ASN A 29 -22.35 7.08 -9.27
C ASN A 29 -20.88 7.43 -8.98
N PHE A 30 -20.49 7.55 -7.71
CA PHE A 30 -19.13 7.93 -7.32
C PHE A 30 -18.59 6.97 -6.26
N PHE A 31 -17.55 6.22 -6.62
CA PHE A 31 -16.89 5.31 -5.70
C PHE A 31 -15.79 6.05 -4.94
N ILE A 32 -15.94 6.11 -3.61
CA ILE A 32 -14.87 6.57 -2.72
C ILE A 32 -13.97 5.37 -2.40
N ASN A 33 -12.67 5.53 -2.63
CA ASN A 33 -11.73 4.48 -2.26
C ASN A 33 -11.74 4.27 -0.74
N CYS A 34 -11.76 3.01 -0.27
CA CYS A 34 -11.78 2.69 1.16
C CYS A 34 -10.37 2.45 1.73
N HIS A 35 -9.42 2.09 0.87
CA HIS A 35 -8.06 1.72 1.29
C HIS A 35 -7.03 1.96 0.20
N GLN A 36 -5.77 1.97 0.61
CA GLN A 36 -4.61 1.84 -0.25
C GLN A 36 -3.97 0.48 0.04
N GLN A 37 -3.35 -0.11 -0.99
CA GLN A 37 -2.76 -1.45 -0.89
C GLN A 37 -1.36 -1.47 -1.50
N LEU A 38 -0.45 -2.21 -0.87
CA LEU A 38 0.90 -2.50 -1.36
C LEU A 38 1.10 -4.01 -1.27
N GLU A 39 1.21 -4.67 -2.42
CA GLU A 39 1.43 -6.10 -2.53
C GLU A 39 2.83 -6.36 -3.08
N PHE A 40 3.65 -7.06 -2.30
CA PHE A 40 4.98 -7.47 -2.71
C PHE A 40 4.89 -8.80 -3.45
N ILE A 41 5.14 -8.79 -4.75
CA ILE A 41 5.05 -9.99 -5.60
C ILE A 41 6.26 -10.89 -5.31
N ASP A 42 7.46 -10.34 -5.45
CA ASP A 42 8.72 -11.06 -5.29
C ASP A 42 9.79 -10.15 -4.63
N GLU A 43 11.08 -10.37 -4.90
CA GLU A 43 12.20 -9.67 -4.26
C GLU A 43 12.39 -8.22 -4.76
N ASP A 44 11.92 -7.91 -5.97
CA ASP A 44 12.10 -6.60 -6.61
C ASP A 44 10.82 -5.99 -7.18
N ASN A 45 9.77 -6.78 -7.37
CA ASN A 45 8.50 -6.35 -7.94
C ASN A 45 7.38 -6.28 -6.89
N ALA A 46 6.54 -5.26 -7.03
CA ALA A 46 5.35 -5.06 -6.23
C ALA A 46 4.24 -4.40 -7.07
N THR A 47 3.02 -4.39 -6.53
CA THR A 47 1.95 -3.52 -7.00
C THR A 47 1.53 -2.58 -5.88
N ILE A 48 1.19 -1.35 -6.24
CA ILE A 48 0.63 -0.39 -5.29
C ILE A 48 -0.65 0.22 -5.84
N MET A 49 -1.67 0.24 -5.00
CA MET A 49 -2.96 0.86 -5.25
C MET A 49 -3.09 2.10 -4.34
N LEU A 50 -3.04 3.29 -4.93
CA LEU A 50 -3.14 4.57 -4.20
C LEU A 50 -4.55 5.17 -4.27
N THR A 51 -5.27 4.90 -5.35
CA THR A 51 -6.66 5.27 -5.59
C THR A 51 -7.41 4.03 -6.09
N ASP A 52 -8.27 4.19 -7.08
CA ASP A 52 -8.84 3.15 -7.93
C ASP A 52 -7.86 2.57 -8.97
N ILE A 53 -6.61 3.05 -9.02
CA ILE A 53 -5.59 2.62 -9.99
C ILE A 53 -4.53 1.79 -9.29
N ILE A 54 -4.21 0.63 -9.90
CA ILE A 54 -3.11 -0.25 -9.53
C ILE A 54 -1.90 0.07 -10.41
N TYR A 55 -0.75 0.26 -9.79
CA TYR A 55 0.53 0.50 -10.44
C TYR A 55 1.47 -0.67 -10.23
N GLU A 56 2.03 -1.20 -11.30
CA GLU A 56 3.20 -2.07 -11.24
C GLU A 56 4.42 -1.22 -10.88
N VAL A 57 5.21 -1.69 -9.92
CA VAL A 57 6.32 -0.94 -9.34
C VAL A 57 7.47 -1.87 -9.02
N SER A 58 8.67 -1.29 -8.96
CA SER A 58 9.81 -1.97 -8.34
C SER A 58 10.04 -1.43 -6.93
N TYR A 59 10.74 -2.20 -6.10
CA TYR A 59 11.08 -1.75 -4.76
C TYR A 59 12.50 -2.15 -4.33
N THR A 60 13.00 -1.48 -3.31
CA THR A 60 14.22 -1.90 -2.62
C THR A 60 14.07 -1.75 -1.11
N VAL A 61 14.71 -2.65 -0.37
CA VAL A 61 14.80 -2.57 1.08
C VAL A 61 16.20 -2.13 1.48
N LYS A 62 16.33 -0.95 2.08
CA LYS A 62 17.61 -0.41 2.55
C LYS A 62 17.53 -0.08 4.04
N LYS A 63 18.32 -0.80 4.83
CA LYS A 63 18.36 -0.72 6.30
C LYS A 63 17.00 -1.06 6.91
N ASN A 64 16.17 -0.05 7.13
CA ASN A 64 14.86 -0.15 7.78
C ASN A 64 13.79 0.63 6.99
N LYS A 65 14.01 0.75 5.68
CA LYS A 65 13.12 1.43 4.76
C LYS A 65 12.80 0.54 3.57
N VAL A 66 11.56 0.60 3.13
CA VAL A 66 11.12 0.14 1.82
C VAL A 66 10.98 1.39 0.95
N ILE A 67 11.55 1.38 -0.24
CA ILE A 67 11.43 2.46 -1.21
C ILE A 67 10.78 1.88 -2.46
N ILE A 68 9.64 2.45 -2.85
CA ILE A 68 8.87 2.09 -4.04
C ILE A 68 9.23 3.05 -5.18
N PHE A 69 9.53 2.50 -6.35
CA PHE A 69 9.85 3.24 -7.55
C PHE A 69 8.73 3.01 -8.58
N SER A 70 8.13 4.10 -9.08
CA SER A 70 7.26 4.00 -10.25
C SER A 70 8.09 3.61 -11.48
N GLU A 71 7.54 2.78 -12.36
CA GLU A 71 8.24 2.42 -13.60
C GLU A 71 8.53 3.65 -14.50
N GLU A 72 9.75 3.72 -15.03
CA GLU A 72 10.10 4.71 -16.04
C GLU A 72 9.38 4.40 -17.36
N GLY A 73 8.73 5.40 -17.95
CA GLY A 73 8.05 5.30 -19.25
C GLY A 73 6.56 4.88 -19.25
N GLY A 74 5.97 4.56 -18.09
CA GLY A 74 4.54 4.34 -17.95
C GLY A 74 3.70 5.63 -17.96
N ASN A 75 2.40 5.53 -18.26
CA ASN A 75 1.46 6.67 -18.31
C ASN A 75 1.21 7.35 -16.95
N SER A 76 1.75 6.81 -15.85
CA SER A 76 1.56 7.33 -14.49
C SER A 76 2.86 7.24 -13.70
N GLN A 77 3.67 8.30 -13.76
CA GLN A 77 4.84 8.44 -12.90
C GLN A 77 4.44 9.16 -11.62
N PHE A 78 4.88 8.65 -10.49
CA PHE A 78 4.76 9.31 -9.20
C PHE A 78 6.14 9.35 -8.53
N GLU A 79 6.34 10.31 -7.63
CA GLU A 79 7.57 10.39 -6.85
C GLU A 79 7.76 9.14 -6.00
N ASN A 80 9.01 8.72 -5.78
CA ASN A 80 9.31 7.53 -4.99
C ASN A 80 8.59 7.57 -3.64
N ILE A 81 7.91 6.48 -3.29
CA ILE A 81 7.20 6.37 -2.01
C ILE A 81 8.10 5.66 -1.02
N GLU A 82 8.38 6.30 0.11
CA GLU A 82 9.19 5.71 1.16
C GLU A 82 8.33 5.25 2.34
N PHE A 83 8.60 4.03 2.81
CA PHE A 83 8.08 3.49 4.05
C PHE A 83 9.20 3.22 5.03
N LYS A 84 8.98 3.53 6.30
CA LYS A 84 9.78 3.05 7.42
C LYS A 84 9.16 1.74 7.94
N ILE A 85 9.97 0.71 8.11
CA ILE A 85 9.55 -0.54 8.74
C ILE A 85 9.44 -0.29 10.26
N ILE A 86 8.24 -0.33 10.83
CA ILE A 86 8.06 -0.19 12.29
C ILE A 86 8.20 -1.57 12.94
N GLN A 87 7.47 -2.54 12.41
CA GLN A 87 7.52 -3.96 12.77
C GLN A 87 7.29 -4.81 11.53
N ASN A 88 7.48 -6.13 11.62
CA ASN A 88 7.39 -7.03 10.47
C ASN A 88 6.03 -7.03 9.76
N ASN A 89 4.99 -6.53 10.43
CA ASN A 89 3.61 -6.42 9.99
C ASN A 89 3.12 -4.97 9.92
N GLU A 90 3.98 -3.96 10.08
CA GLU A 90 3.59 -2.55 9.94
C GLU A 90 4.66 -1.70 9.25
N LEU A 91 4.19 -0.93 8.27
CA LEU A 91 4.94 0.06 7.52
C LEU A 91 4.37 1.45 7.80
N LEU A 92 5.23 2.44 7.98
CA LEU A 92 4.85 3.85 8.10
C LEU A 92 5.27 4.58 6.84
N ARG A 93 4.31 5.10 6.07
CA ARG A 93 4.62 5.97 4.93
C ARG A 93 5.19 7.29 5.45
N ILE A 94 6.34 7.70 4.91
CA ILE A 94 7.10 8.82 5.45
C ILE A 94 6.44 10.17 5.15
N ASP A 95 5.82 10.32 3.98
CA ASP A 95 5.32 11.61 3.51
C ASP A 95 4.11 12.11 4.31
N ASP A 96 3.20 11.20 4.66
CA ASP A 96 1.91 11.53 5.31
C ASP A 96 1.74 10.88 6.69
N SER A 97 2.75 10.14 7.16
CA SER A 97 2.71 9.41 8.44
C SER A 97 1.57 8.40 8.55
N THR A 98 1.04 7.90 7.44
CA THR A 98 0.03 6.83 7.44
C THR A 98 0.66 5.49 7.81
N VAL A 99 -0.07 4.69 8.59
CA VAL A 99 0.35 3.33 8.98
C VAL A 99 -0.38 2.32 8.10
N TRP A 100 0.41 1.41 7.53
CA TRP A 100 0.00 0.34 6.65
C TRP A 100 0.26 -0.98 7.37
N LYS A 101 -0.77 -1.82 7.49
CA LYS A 101 -0.72 -3.07 8.26
C LYS A 101 -0.72 -4.27 7.32
N GLU A 102 0.10 -5.26 7.64
CA GLU A 102 0.10 -6.53 6.91
C GLU A 102 -1.27 -7.19 7.01
N GLN A 103 -1.83 -7.58 5.87
CA GLN A 103 -3.07 -8.32 5.80
C GLN A 103 -2.86 -9.74 6.34
N THR A 104 -3.76 -10.16 7.24
CA THR A 104 -3.78 -11.52 7.75
C THR A 104 -5.15 -12.13 7.50
N GLY A 105 -5.22 -13.14 6.64
CA GLY A 105 -6.48 -13.79 6.25
C GLY A 105 -7.14 -13.14 5.03
N GLU A 106 -8.42 -13.40 4.86
CA GLU A 106 -9.20 -12.99 3.67
C GLU A 106 -9.83 -11.60 3.78
N SER A 107 -9.98 -11.08 5.01
CA SER A 107 -10.47 -9.73 5.26
C SER A 107 -9.31 -8.73 5.31
N ILE A 108 -9.51 -7.56 4.72
CA ILE A 108 -8.61 -6.43 4.90
C ILE A 108 -8.86 -5.70 6.23
N TRP A 109 -10.06 -5.86 6.80
CA TRP A 109 -10.49 -5.30 8.09
C TRP A 109 -10.37 -6.32 9.23
#